data_AF-A0A4Q7FZ03-F1
#
_entry.id   AF-A0A4Q7FZ03-F1
#
_cell.length_a   1.000
_cell.length_b   1.000
_cell.length_c   1.000
_cell.angle_alpha   90.00
_cell.angle_beta   90.00
_cell.angle_gamma   90.00
#
_symmetry.space_group_name_H-M   'P 1'
#
loop_
_entity.id
_entity.type
_entity.pdbx_description
1 polymer ?
#
loop_
_entity_poly.entity_id
_entity_poly.type
_entity_poly.pdbx_seq_one_letter_code
_entity_poly.pdbx_strand_id
1 'polypeptide(L)'
;MTAMMAYNRLSLWSGALSVCAIIAIIRPAHADPRAVVELFTSQGCSSCPPADKIIGELAKDPNVIALSMPIDYWDYLGWKDTLADSRFSARQKAYSHVRGDRDVYTPQVIVNGSAKVIGSDRVGIETAIKDTATEGVMSVPVTMSLSGKQINVSVAASNGPRVKHGEVWICSISKAVPISIGRGENRGQEITYHNVVRNLLKVGDWNGSAGSWTVPIENISREGVDAAVVYVQDGNRDKPGPMLGAAMTPLR
;
A
#
# COMPACT_ATOMS: atom_id res chain seq x y z
N MET A 1 41.61 -63.71 -47.15
CA MET A 1 40.21 -64.14 -47.28
C MET A 1 39.74 -64.63 -45.91
N THR A 2 39.61 -63.73 -44.93
CA THR A 2 38.35 -63.13 -44.45
C THR A 2 37.25 -64.12 -44.10
N ALA A 3 37.12 -64.46 -42.82
CA ALA A 3 35.85 -64.75 -42.17
C ALA A 3 35.88 -64.10 -40.77
N MET A 4 35.09 -63.05 -40.62
CA MET A 4 35.01 -62.18 -39.44
C MET A 4 34.32 -62.88 -38.27
N MET A 5 34.82 -62.57 -37.07
CA MET A 5 34.19 -62.77 -35.78
C MET A 5 32.85 -62.01 -35.67
N ALA A 6 31.87 -62.62 -35.01
CA ALA A 6 30.77 -61.90 -34.36
C ALA A 6 30.25 -62.74 -33.16
N TYR A 7 30.73 -62.44 -31.95
CA TYR A 7 30.08 -62.86 -30.70
C TYR A 7 29.31 -61.66 -30.15
N ASN A 8 27.99 -61.71 -30.27
CA ASN A 8 27.08 -60.66 -29.80
C ASN A 8 26.85 -60.81 -28.29
N ARG A 9 27.48 -59.97 -27.47
CA ARG A 9 27.17 -59.84 -26.04
C ARG A 9 26.00 -58.86 -25.88
N LEU A 10 24.82 -59.39 -25.64
CA LEU A 10 23.66 -58.61 -25.18
C LEU A 10 23.85 -58.26 -23.69
N SER A 11 24.35 -57.06 -23.40
CA SER A 11 24.24 -56.48 -22.07
C SER A 11 22.89 -55.75 -21.95
N LEU A 12 21.95 -56.35 -21.22
CA LEU A 12 20.73 -55.66 -20.79
C LEU A 12 21.10 -54.60 -19.75
N TRP A 13 21.20 -53.34 -20.18
CA TRP A 13 21.19 -52.18 -19.29
C TRP A 13 19.74 -51.75 -19.09
N SER A 14 19.19 -52.04 -17.91
CA SER A 14 17.90 -51.54 -17.45
C SER A 14 17.98 -50.02 -17.27
N GLY A 15 17.52 -49.26 -18.27
CA GLY A 15 17.39 -47.81 -18.18
C GLY A 15 16.21 -47.43 -17.29
N ALA A 16 16.48 -47.03 -16.05
CA ALA A 16 15.49 -46.38 -15.20
C ALA A 16 15.26 -44.95 -15.71
N LEU A 17 14.16 -44.71 -16.43
CA LEU A 17 13.68 -43.36 -16.71
C LEU A 17 13.24 -42.71 -15.39
N SER A 18 14.07 -41.85 -14.82
CA SER A 18 13.64 -40.92 -13.77
C SER A 18 12.75 -39.85 -14.39
N VAL A 19 11.44 -39.98 -14.20
CA VAL A 19 10.45 -38.94 -14.51
C VAL A 19 10.62 -37.84 -13.46
N CYS A 20 11.33 -36.76 -13.81
CA CYS A 20 11.32 -35.53 -13.03
C CYS A 20 9.98 -34.81 -13.24
N ALA A 21 9.05 -35.01 -12.31
CA ALA A 21 7.83 -34.22 -12.25
C ALA A 21 8.18 -32.77 -11.89
N ILE A 22 8.08 -31.87 -12.87
CA ILE A 22 8.19 -30.43 -12.64
C ILE A 22 6.90 -30.00 -11.93
N ILE A 23 6.96 -29.90 -10.60
CA ILE A 23 5.90 -29.28 -9.81
C ILE A 23 5.98 -27.78 -10.07
N ALA A 24 5.16 -27.28 -10.99
CA ALA A 24 4.95 -25.86 -11.16
C ALA A 24 4.28 -25.32 -9.89
N ILE A 25 5.02 -24.56 -9.08
CA ILE A 25 4.46 -23.84 -7.94
C ILE A 25 3.61 -22.70 -8.51
N ILE A 26 2.30 -22.93 -8.63
CA ILE A 26 1.34 -21.88 -8.95
C ILE A 26 1.29 -20.96 -7.72
N ARG A 27 2.10 -19.90 -7.72
CA ARG A 27 1.90 -18.80 -6.76
C ARG A 27 0.63 -18.09 -7.17
N PRO A 28 -0.32 -17.84 -6.24
CA PRO A 28 -1.47 -17.00 -6.57
C PRO A 28 -0.93 -15.65 -7.04
N ALA A 29 -1.27 -15.27 -8.27
CA ALA A 29 -1.06 -13.92 -8.75
C ALA A 29 -2.03 -13.04 -7.95
N HIS A 30 -1.54 -12.41 -6.88
CA HIS A 30 -2.26 -11.29 -6.29
C HIS A 30 -2.34 -10.21 -7.39
N ALA A 31 -3.55 -9.86 -7.79
CA ALA A 31 -3.74 -8.76 -8.71
C ALA A 31 -3.17 -7.49 -8.06
N ASP A 32 -2.42 -6.70 -8.83
CA ASP A 32 -1.92 -5.42 -8.35
C ASP A 32 -3.11 -4.54 -7.92
N PRO A 33 -3.04 -3.86 -6.76
CA PRO A 33 -4.09 -2.96 -6.32
C PRO A 33 -4.43 -1.94 -7.41
N ARG A 34 -5.72 -1.73 -7.65
CA ARG A 34 -6.22 -0.73 -8.62
C ARG A 34 -6.25 0.68 -8.03
N ALA A 35 -6.18 0.81 -6.70
CA ALA A 35 -6.20 2.11 -6.06
C ALA A 35 -5.54 2.14 -4.69
N VAL A 36 -5.01 3.32 -4.34
CA VAL A 36 -4.71 3.73 -2.97
C VAL A 36 -5.71 4.82 -2.56
N VAL A 37 -6.34 4.64 -1.41
CA VAL A 37 -7.34 5.55 -0.84
C VAL A 37 -6.84 6.01 0.53
N GLU A 38 -6.47 7.28 0.64
CA GLU A 38 -5.96 7.87 1.87
C GLU A 38 -7.04 8.73 2.53
N LEU A 39 -7.57 8.28 3.67
CA LEU A 39 -8.50 9.05 4.50
C LEU A 39 -7.73 9.87 5.54
N PHE A 40 -7.90 11.18 5.50
CA PHE A 40 -7.54 12.10 6.57
C PHE A 40 -8.75 12.28 7.51
N THR A 41 -8.57 11.86 8.77
CA THR A 41 -9.63 11.73 9.79
C THR A 41 -9.14 12.20 11.16
N SER A 42 -10.03 12.31 12.14
CA SER A 42 -9.65 12.52 13.54
C SER A 42 -10.74 12.01 14.49
N GLN A 43 -10.33 11.47 15.63
CA GLN A 43 -11.21 11.14 16.76
C GLN A 43 -11.97 12.36 17.28
N GLY A 44 -11.39 13.56 17.15
CA GLY A 44 -12.01 14.83 17.56
C GLY A 44 -13.02 15.40 16.56
N CYS A 45 -13.12 14.83 15.36
CA CYS A 45 -14.00 15.28 14.28
C CYS A 45 -15.34 14.52 14.32
N SER A 46 -16.44 15.17 14.66
CA SER A 46 -17.77 14.53 14.75
C SER A 46 -18.33 13.99 13.43
N SER A 47 -17.90 14.55 12.31
CA SER A 47 -18.32 14.11 10.96
C SER A 47 -17.49 12.95 10.41
N CYS A 48 -16.43 12.54 11.10
CA CYS A 48 -15.48 11.52 10.64
C CYS A 48 -15.92 10.06 10.80
N PRO A 49 -16.69 9.63 11.84
CA PRO A 49 -17.04 8.23 12.04
C PRO A 49 -17.67 7.51 10.82
N PRO A 50 -18.54 8.15 10.00
CA PRO A 50 -19.03 7.53 8.77
C PRO A 50 -17.93 7.22 7.75
N ALA A 51 -16.91 8.09 7.65
CA ALA A 51 -15.78 7.88 6.75
C ALA A 51 -14.84 6.76 7.25
N ASP A 52 -14.60 6.70 8.56
CA ASP A 52 -13.81 5.64 9.18
C ASP A 52 -14.43 4.26 8.93
N LYS A 53 -15.76 4.17 9.00
CA LYS A 53 -16.51 2.95 8.63
C LYS A 53 -16.31 2.58 7.15
N ILE A 54 -16.39 3.55 6.25
CA ILE A 54 -16.18 3.33 4.80
C ILE A 54 -14.78 2.79 4.53
N ILE A 55 -13.74 3.30 5.19
CA ILE A 55 -12.38 2.78 5.08
C ILE A 55 -12.27 1.35 5.61
N GLY A 56 -12.92 1.03 6.74
CA GLY A 56 -12.98 -0.34 7.24
C GLY A 56 -13.64 -1.33 6.27
N GLU A 57 -14.62 -0.88 5.51
CA GLU A 57 -15.26 -1.65 4.44
C GLU A 57 -14.35 -1.78 3.21
N LEU A 58 -13.70 -0.69 2.77
CA LEU A 58 -12.77 -0.71 1.64
C LEU A 58 -11.51 -1.54 1.91
N ALA A 59 -11.04 -1.58 3.16
CA ALA A 59 -9.91 -2.41 3.59
C ALA A 59 -10.14 -3.92 3.41
N LYS A 60 -11.37 -4.35 3.14
CA LYS A 60 -11.72 -5.76 2.84
C LYS A 60 -11.58 -6.09 1.35
N ASP A 61 -11.51 -5.09 0.47
CA ASP A 61 -11.25 -5.28 -0.97
C ASP A 61 -9.74 -5.43 -1.19
N PRO A 62 -9.23 -6.62 -1.57
CA PRO A 62 -7.80 -6.82 -1.78
C PRO A 62 -7.24 -5.99 -2.95
N ASN A 63 -8.09 -5.45 -3.82
CA ASN A 63 -7.67 -4.60 -4.93
C ASN A 63 -7.57 -3.11 -4.53
N VAL A 64 -7.94 -2.73 -3.31
CA VAL A 64 -7.87 -1.35 -2.84
C VAL A 64 -7.04 -1.27 -1.56
N ILE A 65 -6.00 -0.44 -1.60
CA ILE A 65 -5.24 -0.09 -0.40
C ILE A 65 -5.93 1.10 0.25
N ALA A 66 -6.80 0.84 1.23
CA ALA A 66 -7.43 1.87 2.05
C ALA A 66 -6.57 2.15 3.29
N LEU A 67 -6.26 3.42 3.54
CA LEU A 67 -5.38 3.88 4.62
C LEU A 67 -6.07 4.96 5.46
N SER A 68 -6.01 4.83 6.78
CA SER A 68 -6.39 5.91 7.70
C SER A 68 -5.15 6.70 8.12
N MET A 69 -5.20 8.02 7.95
CA MET A 69 -4.13 8.98 8.25
C MET A 69 -4.67 10.01 9.28
N PRO A 70 -4.67 9.68 10.59
CA PRO A 70 -5.29 10.55 11.59
C PRO A 70 -4.52 11.85 11.76
N ILE A 71 -5.16 12.99 11.58
CA ILE A 71 -4.51 14.31 11.62
C ILE A 71 -4.59 14.91 13.03
N ASP A 72 -3.65 15.81 13.35
CA ASP A 72 -3.49 16.36 14.71
C ASP A 72 -4.15 17.72 14.93
N TYR A 73 -4.60 18.39 13.87
CA TYR A 73 -5.14 19.75 14.00
C TYR A 73 -6.53 19.82 14.63
N TRP A 74 -7.16 18.71 15.04
CA TRP A 74 -8.37 18.74 15.89
C TRP A 74 -8.04 18.64 17.39
N ASP A 75 -6.80 18.29 17.76
CA ASP A 75 -6.43 17.98 19.15
C ASP A 75 -6.64 19.15 20.12
N TYR A 76 -6.67 20.38 19.59
CA TYR A 76 -6.90 21.59 20.39
C TYR A 76 -8.33 21.69 20.96
N LEU A 77 -9.28 20.89 20.47
CA LEU A 77 -10.70 20.92 20.87
C LEU A 77 -11.03 20.07 22.11
N GLY A 78 -10.01 19.66 22.86
CA GLY A 78 -10.17 19.07 24.19
C GLY A 78 -10.19 17.54 24.24
N TRP A 79 -10.08 16.86 23.09
CA TRP A 79 -9.71 15.45 22.98
C TRP A 79 -8.48 15.33 22.09
N LYS A 80 -7.39 14.80 22.64
CA LYS A 80 -6.18 14.53 21.89
C LYS A 80 -6.30 13.16 21.23
N ASP A 81 -6.26 13.11 19.91
CA ASP A 81 -6.33 11.88 19.14
C ASP A 81 -5.11 10.99 19.44
N THR A 82 -5.36 9.76 19.86
CA THR A 82 -4.31 8.81 20.26
C THR A 82 -3.55 8.21 19.07
N LEU A 83 -4.07 8.40 17.86
CA LEU A 83 -3.52 7.88 16.62
C LEU A 83 -2.94 8.98 15.73
N ALA A 84 -3.19 10.25 16.04
CA ALA A 84 -2.76 11.38 15.22
C ALA A 84 -1.25 11.60 15.18
N ASP A 85 -0.81 12.11 14.03
CA ASP A 85 0.57 12.51 13.81
C ASP A 85 0.64 13.72 12.86
N SER A 86 1.43 14.73 13.25
CA SER A 86 1.66 15.95 12.45
C SER A 86 2.12 15.69 11.01
N ARG A 87 2.78 14.54 10.75
CA ARG A 87 3.20 14.13 9.40
C ARG A 87 2.00 13.89 8.48
N PHE A 88 0.88 13.43 9.01
CA PHE A 88 -0.35 13.21 8.25
C PHE A 88 -1.03 14.54 7.93
N SER A 89 -1.05 15.49 8.90
CA SER A 89 -1.47 16.87 8.65
C SER A 89 -0.61 17.56 7.58
N ALA A 90 0.71 17.34 7.61
CA ALA A 90 1.62 17.87 6.60
C ALA A 90 1.36 17.26 5.21
N ARG A 91 1.14 15.94 5.14
CA ARG A 91 0.79 15.25 3.89
C ARG A 91 -0.51 15.78 3.28
N GLN A 92 -1.54 16.01 4.11
CA GLN A 92 -2.80 16.59 3.64
C GLN A 92 -2.61 18.01 3.08
N LYS A 93 -1.84 18.84 3.78
CA LYS A 93 -1.48 20.19 3.33
C LYS A 93 -0.70 20.17 2.02
N ALA A 94 0.21 19.21 1.84
CA ALA A 94 0.96 19.03 0.61
C ALA A 94 0.02 18.72 -0.58
N TYR A 95 -0.97 17.85 -0.40
CA TYR A 95 -1.99 17.61 -1.43
C TYR A 95 -2.80 18.88 -1.74
N SER A 96 -3.22 19.62 -0.72
CA SER A 96 -3.93 20.89 -0.93
C SER A 96 -3.08 21.92 -1.69
N HIS A 97 -1.78 21.97 -1.41
CA HIS A 97 -0.85 22.84 -2.12
C HIS A 97 -0.74 22.48 -3.60
N VAL A 98 -0.59 21.19 -3.93
CA VAL A 98 -0.51 20.71 -5.33
C VAL A 98 -1.81 20.98 -6.10
N ARG A 99 -2.98 20.81 -5.45
CA ARG A 99 -4.28 21.10 -6.07
C ARG A 99 -4.55 22.60 -6.25
N GLY A 100 -3.85 23.46 -5.52
CA GLY A 100 -4.02 24.91 -5.57
C GLY A 100 -5.30 25.44 -4.90
N ASP A 101 -6.13 24.56 -4.35
CA ASP A 101 -7.41 24.92 -3.73
C ASP A 101 -7.26 25.52 -2.32
N ARG A 102 -6.12 25.26 -1.65
CA ARG A 102 -5.87 25.62 -0.24
C ARG A 102 -6.90 25.03 0.74
N ASP A 103 -7.68 24.04 0.30
CA ASP A 103 -8.68 23.35 1.10
C ASP A 103 -8.09 22.15 1.85
N VAL A 104 -8.16 22.25 3.18
CA VAL A 104 -7.88 21.17 4.13
C VAL A 104 -9.11 21.00 5.01
N TYR A 105 -9.69 19.81 5.03
CA TYR A 105 -10.90 19.50 5.80
C TYR A 105 -10.91 18.03 6.20
N THR A 106 -11.79 17.66 7.13
CA THR A 106 -12.02 16.26 7.51
C THR A 106 -13.52 15.98 7.59
N PRO A 107 -13.97 14.76 7.26
CA PRO A 107 -13.18 13.69 6.65
C PRO A 107 -12.86 13.99 5.18
N GLN A 108 -11.59 13.91 4.79
CA GLN A 108 -11.15 14.09 3.40
C GLN A 108 -10.47 12.82 2.92
N VAL A 109 -10.87 12.34 1.75
CA VAL A 109 -10.20 11.24 1.06
C VAL A 109 -9.42 11.77 -0.12
N ILE A 110 -8.21 11.25 -0.31
CA ILE A 110 -7.42 11.39 -1.53
C ILE A 110 -7.33 10.02 -2.21
N VAL A 111 -7.82 9.93 -3.44
CA VAL A 111 -7.75 8.72 -4.27
C VAL A 111 -6.60 8.83 -5.25
N ASN A 112 -5.72 7.83 -5.26
CA ASN A 112 -4.58 7.70 -6.15
C ASN A 112 -3.68 8.95 -6.20
N GLY A 113 -3.57 9.65 -5.07
CA GLY A 113 -2.78 10.88 -4.94
C GLY A 113 -3.31 12.08 -5.73
N SER A 114 -4.48 11.98 -6.37
CA SER A 114 -4.95 12.96 -7.36
C SER A 114 -6.32 13.55 -7.04
N ALA A 115 -7.33 12.70 -6.79
CA ALA A 115 -8.72 13.15 -6.64
C ALA A 115 -9.08 13.34 -5.16
N LYS A 116 -9.65 14.51 -4.81
CA LYS A 116 -10.22 14.76 -3.47
C LYS A 116 -11.70 14.40 -3.43
N VAL A 117 -12.13 13.76 -2.34
CA VAL A 117 -13.54 13.39 -2.09
C VAL A 117 -13.86 13.61 -0.62
N ILE A 118 -15.12 13.93 -0.30
CA ILE A 118 -15.62 13.89 1.07
C ILE A 118 -15.56 12.44 1.56
N GLY A 119 -14.89 12.19 2.70
CA GLY A 119 -14.62 10.81 3.13
C GLY A 119 -15.87 10.00 3.51
N SER A 120 -16.98 10.67 3.80
CA SER A 120 -18.27 10.03 4.05
C SER A 120 -19.09 9.73 2.78
N ASP A 121 -18.61 10.12 1.59
CA ASP A 121 -19.27 9.88 0.31
C ASP A 121 -18.69 8.62 -0.38
N ARG A 122 -19.26 7.46 -0.04
CA ARG A 122 -18.85 6.16 -0.63
C ARG A 122 -18.94 6.16 -2.16
N VAL A 123 -20.02 6.71 -2.72
CA VAL A 123 -20.23 6.70 -4.17
C VAL A 123 -19.21 7.60 -4.85
N GLY A 124 -18.93 8.77 -4.27
CA GLY A 124 -17.85 9.66 -4.71
C GLY A 124 -16.49 8.99 -4.71
N ILE A 125 -16.14 8.23 -3.66
CA ILE A 125 -14.85 7.50 -3.57
C ILE A 125 -14.76 6.45 -4.68
N GLU A 126 -15.81 5.65 -4.86
CA GLU A 126 -15.83 4.61 -5.90
C GLU A 126 -15.77 5.20 -7.31
N THR A 127 -16.38 6.36 -7.51
CA THR A 127 -16.32 7.11 -8.77
C THR A 127 -14.91 7.66 -8.99
N ALA A 128 -14.31 8.28 -7.99
CA ALA A 128 -12.93 8.76 -8.07
C ALA A 128 -11.91 7.64 -8.33
N ILE A 129 -12.13 6.43 -7.79
CA ILE A 129 -11.28 5.28 -8.12
C ILE A 129 -11.37 4.94 -9.62
N LYS A 130 -12.57 4.98 -10.21
CA LYS A 130 -12.76 4.73 -11.65
C LYS A 130 -12.15 5.86 -12.49
N ASP A 131 -12.41 7.11 -12.12
CA ASP A 131 -11.99 8.28 -12.89
C ASP A 131 -10.48 8.49 -12.86
N THR A 132 -9.81 8.06 -11.78
CA THR A 132 -8.34 8.12 -11.68
C THR A 132 -7.62 6.94 -12.32
N ALA A 133 -8.34 5.89 -12.75
CA ALA A 133 -7.78 4.73 -13.44
C ALA A 133 -7.39 5.07 -14.89
N THR A 134 -6.40 5.96 -15.02
CA THR A 134 -5.88 6.50 -16.28
C THR A 134 -4.46 5.99 -16.55
N GLU A 135 -3.95 6.22 -17.76
CA GLU A 135 -2.60 5.79 -18.15
C GLU A 135 -1.53 6.32 -17.18
N GLY A 136 -0.78 5.41 -16.56
CA GLY A 136 0.31 5.73 -15.64
C GLY A 136 -0.06 5.69 -14.15
N VAL A 137 -1.36 5.65 -13.81
CA VAL A 137 -1.83 5.50 -12.43
C VAL A 137 -1.96 4.03 -12.10
N MET A 138 -1.37 3.61 -10.97
CA MET A 138 -1.38 2.21 -10.51
C MET A 138 -0.95 1.19 -11.59
N SER A 139 -0.10 1.61 -12.52
CA SER A 139 0.33 0.82 -13.68
C SER A 139 1.71 0.18 -13.53
N VAL A 140 2.45 0.51 -12.47
CA VAL A 140 3.78 -0.03 -12.18
C VAL A 140 3.63 -1.19 -11.20
N PRO A 141 3.99 -2.43 -11.58
CA PRO A 141 4.00 -3.54 -10.64
C PRO A 141 4.95 -3.28 -9.48
N VAL A 142 4.45 -3.45 -8.26
CA VAL A 142 5.21 -3.31 -7.02
C VAL A 142 5.01 -4.57 -6.21
N THR A 143 6.08 -5.10 -5.64
CA THR A 143 6.01 -6.22 -4.70
C THR A 143 6.73 -5.86 -3.42
N MET A 144 6.22 -6.40 -2.32
CA MET A 144 6.85 -6.31 -1.02
C MET A 144 6.76 -7.67 -0.34
N SER A 145 7.85 -8.07 0.31
CA SER A 145 7.92 -9.32 1.07
C SER A 145 8.75 -9.14 2.32
N LEU A 146 8.37 -9.85 3.38
CA LEU A 146 9.18 -9.97 4.58
C LEU A 146 10.01 -11.25 4.48
N SER A 147 11.33 -11.12 4.58
CA SER A 147 12.28 -12.24 4.66
C SER A 147 13.16 -12.07 5.90
N GLY A 148 12.96 -12.93 6.90
CA GLY A 148 13.61 -12.79 8.20
C GLY A 148 13.27 -11.45 8.85
N LYS A 149 14.27 -10.60 9.09
CA LYS A 149 14.12 -9.25 9.66
C LYS A 149 14.20 -8.13 8.60
N GLN A 150 14.05 -8.47 7.33
CA GLN A 150 14.22 -7.53 6.22
C GLN A 150 12.98 -7.49 5.35
N ILE A 151 12.54 -6.28 5.04
CA ILE A 151 11.49 -6.01 4.07
C ILE A 151 12.16 -5.75 2.73
N ASN A 152 11.82 -6.57 1.74
CA ASN A 152 12.31 -6.44 0.38
C ASN A 152 11.20 -5.85 -0.47
N VAL A 153 11.48 -4.69 -1.05
CA VAL A 153 10.63 -3.99 -2.02
C VAL A 153 11.23 -4.18 -3.39
N SER A 154 10.40 -4.52 -4.38
CA SER A 154 10.78 -4.50 -5.79
C SER A 154 9.75 -3.71 -6.59
N VAL A 155 10.25 -2.80 -7.43
CA VAL A 155 9.44 -1.96 -8.33
C VAL A 155 9.89 -2.26 -9.75
N ALA A 156 8.95 -2.63 -10.61
CA ALA A 156 9.23 -2.92 -12.01
C ALA A 156 9.65 -1.66 -12.80
N ALA A 157 10.19 -1.86 -14.00
CA ALA A 157 10.40 -0.76 -14.93
C ALA A 157 9.05 -0.20 -15.42
N SER A 158 9.04 1.09 -15.74
CA SER A 158 7.90 1.72 -16.41
C SER A 158 7.77 1.19 -17.84
N ASN A 159 6.55 0.83 -18.23
CA ASN A 159 6.23 0.39 -19.59
C ASN A 159 5.69 1.51 -20.49
N GLY A 160 5.59 2.76 -20.00
CA GLY A 160 4.93 3.86 -20.70
C GLY A 160 5.67 5.20 -20.60
N PRO A 161 5.44 6.13 -21.55
CA PRO A 161 6.20 7.38 -21.65
C PRO A 161 5.85 8.40 -20.56
N ARG A 162 4.72 8.26 -19.88
CA ARG A 162 4.25 9.20 -18.84
C ARG A 162 4.95 9.00 -17.50
N VAL A 163 5.23 7.76 -17.14
CA VAL A 163 5.77 7.41 -15.83
C VAL A 163 7.28 7.30 -15.94
N LYS A 164 8.00 8.31 -15.42
CA LYS A 164 9.47 8.42 -15.58
C LYS A 164 10.24 8.47 -14.26
N HIS A 165 9.59 8.85 -13.17
CA HIS A 165 10.21 8.94 -11.86
C HIS A 165 9.14 8.87 -10.78
N GLY A 166 9.57 8.69 -9.54
CA GLY A 166 8.74 8.73 -8.35
C GLY A 166 9.56 8.42 -7.10
N GLU A 167 8.95 8.62 -5.94
CA GLU A 167 9.52 8.22 -4.66
C GLU A 167 8.88 6.92 -4.18
N VAL A 168 9.69 6.02 -3.63
CA VAL A 168 9.24 4.77 -3.02
C VAL A 168 9.06 4.99 -1.53
N TRP A 169 7.87 4.71 -1.03
CA TRP A 169 7.48 4.93 0.36
C TRP A 169 6.97 3.65 0.99
N ILE A 170 7.30 3.43 2.26
CA ILE A 170 6.69 2.41 3.10
C ILE A 170 5.86 3.07 4.20
N CYS A 171 4.61 2.66 4.29
CA CYS A 171 3.71 2.91 5.42
C CYS A 171 3.64 1.67 6.31
N SER A 172 4.04 1.77 7.57
CA SER A 172 3.68 0.75 8.56
C SER A 172 2.25 0.98 9.04
N ILE A 173 1.43 -0.07 9.10
CA ILE A 173 0.03 0.05 9.47
C ILE A 173 -0.36 -0.88 10.62
N SER A 174 -1.35 -0.43 11.38
CA SER A 174 -2.13 -1.27 12.29
C SER A 174 -3.48 -1.54 11.64
N LYS A 175 -3.77 -2.79 11.27
CA LYS A 175 -4.98 -3.16 10.51
C LYS A 175 -6.28 -2.84 11.24
N ALA A 176 -6.30 -2.96 12.56
CA ALA A 176 -7.45 -2.63 13.40
C ALA A 176 -6.99 -2.06 14.74
N VAL A 177 -7.53 -0.89 15.11
CA VAL A 177 -7.24 -0.23 16.39
C VAL A 177 -8.55 0.23 17.04
N PRO A 178 -9.04 -0.48 18.08
CA PRO A 178 -10.22 -0.05 18.82
C PRO A 178 -9.87 1.13 19.73
N ILE A 179 -10.70 2.16 19.71
CA ILE A 179 -10.55 3.36 20.54
C ILE A 179 -11.88 3.67 21.23
N SER A 180 -11.84 3.77 22.56
CA SER A 180 -12.94 4.33 23.35
C SER A 180 -12.69 5.84 23.51
N ILE A 181 -13.56 6.65 22.90
CA ILE A 181 -13.40 8.12 22.89
C ILE A 181 -13.97 8.71 24.17
N GLY A 182 -13.10 9.27 25.02
CA GLY A 182 -13.44 9.71 26.37
C GLY A 182 -13.90 11.18 26.48
N ARG A 183 -13.61 12.05 25.51
CA ARG A 183 -14.01 13.48 25.51
C ARG A 183 -14.25 13.99 24.09
N GLY A 184 -14.61 15.27 23.96
CA GLY A 184 -14.91 15.90 22.68
C GLY A 184 -16.29 15.53 22.15
N GLU A 185 -16.55 15.87 20.89
CA GLU A 185 -17.85 15.70 20.25
C GLU A 185 -18.25 14.22 20.08
N ASN A 186 -17.27 13.33 19.96
CA ASN A 186 -17.48 11.88 19.82
C ASN A 186 -17.46 11.12 21.16
N ARG A 187 -17.60 11.81 22.31
CA ARG A 187 -17.53 11.18 23.64
C ARG A 187 -18.50 10.01 23.78
N GLY A 188 -17.99 8.89 24.31
CA GLY A 188 -18.76 7.68 24.61
C GLY A 188 -18.88 6.72 23.42
N GLN A 189 -18.34 7.07 22.25
CA GLN A 189 -18.26 6.15 21.13
C GLN A 189 -17.08 5.19 21.27
N GLU A 190 -17.28 3.96 20.79
CA GLU A 190 -16.21 3.01 20.54
C GLU A 190 -16.08 2.83 19.03
N ILE A 191 -14.94 3.25 18.48
CA ILE A 191 -14.66 3.21 17.05
C ILE A 191 -13.46 2.32 16.82
N THR A 192 -13.57 1.39 15.88
CA THR A 192 -12.42 0.64 15.38
C THR A 192 -11.90 1.34 14.12
N TYR A 193 -10.69 1.87 14.20
CA TYR A 193 -9.99 2.44 13.06
C TYR A 193 -9.27 1.34 12.28
N HIS A 194 -9.27 1.43 10.94
CA HIS A 194 -8.74 0.40 10.06
C HIS A 194 -7.56 0.89 9.23
N ASN A 195 -6.58 0.02 9.01
CA ASN A 195 -5.34 0.30 8.28
C ASN A 195 -4.73 1.66 8.68
N VAL A 196 -4.58 1.86 9.99
CA VAL A 196 -4.08 3.11 10.56
C VAL A 196 -2.60 3.21 10.28
N VAL A 197 -2.19 4.23 9.53
CA VAL A 197 -0.78 4.49 9.27
C VAL A 197 -0.11 4.96 10.56
N ARG A 198 0.99 4.30 10.90
CA ARG A 198 1.80 4.59 12.10
C ARG A 198 3.13 5.25 11.73
N ASN A 199 3.63 4.98 10.52
CA ASN A 199 4.87 5.55 10.00
C ASN A 199 4.75 5.81 8.51
N LEU A 200 5.54 6.77 8.02
CA LEU A 200 5.77 7.00 6.61
C LEU A 200 7.28 7.15 6.40
N LEU A 201 7.90 6.20 5.71
CA LEU A 201 9.34 6.13 5.48
C LEU A 201 9.64 6.18 3.98
N LYS A 202 10.41 7.17 3.53
CA LYS A 202 10.97 7.17 2.17
C LYS A 202 12.08 6.14 2.10
N VAL A 203 11.99 5.24 1.13
CA VAL A 203 12.95 4.15 0.93
C VAL A 203 13.97 4.50 -0.15
N GLY A 204 13.55 5.26 -1.16
CA GLY A 204 14.44 5.74 -2.21
C GLY A 204 13.71 6.43 -3.34
N ASP A 205 14.50 6.92 -4.29
CA ASP A 205 14.02 7.47 -5.56
C ASP A 205 13.99 6.38 -6.62
N TRP A 206 12.94 6.38 -7.43
CA TRP A 206 12.76 5.51 -8.58
C TRP A 206 12.75 6.36 -9.86
N ASN A 207 13.49 5.93 -10.87
CA ASN A 207 13.76 6.70 -12.09
C ASN A 207 13.15 6.06 -13.35
N GLY A 208 12.10 5.25 -13.18
CA GLY A 208 11.48 4.52 -14.28
C GLY A 208 12.14 3.17 -14.60
N SER A 209 13.35 2.90 -14.12
CA SER A 209 14.02 1.60 -14.29
C SER A 209 13.67 0.64 -13.16
N ALA A 210 13.71 -0.67 -13.40
CA ALA A 210 13.47 -1.65 -12.35
C ALA A 210 14.44 -1.42 -11.17
N GLY A 211 13.92 -1.46 -9.94
CA GLY A 211 14.66 -1.16 -8.73
C GLY A 211 14.23 -2.04 -7.56
N SER A 212 15.14 -2.23 -6.60
CA SER A 212 14.86 -2.97 -5.37
C SER A 212 15.54 -2.30 -4.18
N TRP A 213 14.87 -2.37 -3.03
CA TRP A 213 15.33 -1.82 -1.78
C TRP A 213 15.07 -2.80 -0.65
N THR A 214 15.98 -2.78 0.32
CA THR A 214 15.88 -3.60 1.52
C THR A 214 15.85 -2.69 2.75
N VAL A 215 14.83 -2.86 3.59
CA VAL A 215 14.62 -2.06 4.79
C VAL A 215 14.58 -3.00 6.00
N PRO A 216 15.41 -2.78 7.04
CA PRO A 216 15.28 -3.49 8.30
C PRO A 216 13.87 -3.29 8.89
N ILE A 217 13.22 -4.38 9.33
CA ILE A 217 11.85 -4.30 9.85
C ILE A 217 11.74 -3.37 11.07
N GLU A 218 12.80 -3.24 11.85
CA GLU A 218 12.90 -2.33 13.00
C GLU A 218 12.78 -0.84 12.63
N ASN A 219 13.03 -0.46 11.37
CA ASN A 219 12.87 0.93 10.91
C ASN A 219 11.39 1.33 10.76
N ILE A 220 10.48 0.35 10.66
CA ILE A 220 9.06 0.60 10.43
C ILE A 220 8.15 -0.05 11.46
N SER A 221 8.58 -1.14 12.08
CA SER A 221 7.79 -1.91 13.03
C SER A 221 7.89 -1.30 14.42
N ARG A 222 6.74 -1.18 15.06
CA ARG A 222 6.57 -0.75 16.45
C ARG A 222 5.40 -1.52 17.05
N GLU A 223 5.15 -1.33 18.34
CA GLU A 223 3.98 -1.93 18.99
C GLU A 223 2.69 -1.63 18.22
N GLY A 224 1.84 -2.65 18.05
CA GLY A 224 0.58 -2.55 17.33
C GLY A 224 0.67 -2.57 15.80
N VAL A 225 1.85 -2.44 15.17
CA VAL A 225 2.00 -2.58 13.71
C VAL A 225 1.95 -4.06 13.34
N ASP A 226 1.14 -4.41 12.34
CA ASP A 226 0.91 -5.80 11.90
C ASP A 226 0.86 -5.98 10.37
N ALA A 227 0.98 -4.89 9.60
CA ALA A 227 1.19 -4.91 8.16
C ALA A 227 2.00 -3.70 7.69
N ALA A 228 2.46 -3.77 6.44
CA ALA A 228 3.07 -2.65 5.74
C ALA A 228 2.44 -2.49 4.37
N VAL A 229 2.42 -1.25 3.89
CA VAL A 229 2.09 -0.88 2.52
C VAL A 229 3.31 -0.22 1.91
N VAL A 230 3.66 -0.60 0.69
CA VAL A 230 4.59 0.14 -0.15
C VAL A 230 3.81 0.81 -1.26
N TYR A 231 4.19 2.04 -1.62
CA TYR A 231 3.75 2.65 -2.86
C TYR A 231 4.87 3.42 -3.53
N VAL A 232 4.77 3.54 -4.85
CA VAL A 232 5.57 4.43 -5.68
C VAL A 232 4.68 5.59 -6.06
N GLN A 233 5.08 6.80 -5.72
CA GLN A 233 4.29 8.01 -5.95
C GLN A 233 5.11 9.02 -6.76
N ASP A 234 4.51 9.59 -7.80
CA ASP A 234 5.13 10.70 -8.53
C ASP A 234 5.28 11.95 -7.64
N GLY A 235 6.19 12.84 -8.01
CA GLY A 235 6.52 14.03 -7.23
C GLY A 235 7.35 13.68 -5.98
N ASN A 236 7.09 14.39 -4.88
CA ASN A 236 7.80 14.19 -3.63
C ASN A 236 6.93 14.45 -2.40
N ARG A 237 7.49 14.26 -1.20
CA ARG A 237 6.80 14.51 0.08
C ARG A 237 6.01 15.82 0.13
N ASP A 238 6.58 16.91 -0.38
CA ASP A 238 6.03 18.25 -0.26
C ASP A 238 5.14 18.62 -1.47
N LYS A 239 5.26 17.86 -2.57
CA LYS A 239 4.45 17.96 -3.79
C LYS A 239 4.03 16.56 -4.26
N PRO A 240 3.15 15.87 -3.52
CA PRO A 240 2.75 14.51 -3.85
C PRO A 240 1.91 14.51 -5.13
N GLY A 241 2.26 13.63 -6.06
CA GLY A 241 1.57 13.42 -7.33
C GLY A 241 0.77 12.12 -7.38
N PRO A 242 0.42 11.65 -8.59
CA PRO A 242 -0.31 10.40 -8.77
C PRO A 242 0.42 9.17 -8.21
N MET A 243 -0.37 8.21 -7.71
CA MET A 243 0.13 6.90 -7.30
C MET A 243 0.42 6.04 -8.53
N LEU A 244 1.63 5.52 -8.63
CA LEU A 244 2.12 4.78 -9.79
C LEU A 244 1.99 3.26 -9.62
N GLY A 245 2.05 2.78 -8.39
CA GLY A 245 1.93 1.37 -8.04
C GLY A 245 2.03 1.18 -6.55
N ALA A 246 1.47 0.09 -6.03
CA ALA A 246 1.51 -0.19 -4.59
C ALA A 246 1.35 -1.68 -4.29
N ALA A 247 1.74 -2.09 -3.09
CA ALA A 247 1.52 -3.42 -2.57
C ALA A 247 1.35 -3.39 -1.06
N MET A 248 0.67 -4.40 -0.51
CA MET A 248 0.49 -4.58 0.92
C MET A 248 0.99 -5.96 1.35
N THR A 249 1.66 -6.02 2.49
CA THR A 249 2.22 -7.26 3.05
C THR A 249 1.95 -7.33 4.54
N PRO A 250 1.34 -8.42 5.06
CA PRO A 250 1.30 -8.68 6.49
C PRO A 250 2.72 -8.80 7.08
N LEU A 251 2.94 -8.27 8.28
CA LEU A 251 4.20 -8.40 9.00
C LEU A 251 4.17 -9.47 10.10
N ARG A 252 3.01 -10.13 10.26
CA ARG A 252 2.76 -11.24 11.17
C ARG A 252 1.87 -12.27 10.48
#